data_AF-A0A9X3XI76-F1
#
_entry.id   AF-A0A9X3XI76-F1
#
_cell.length_a   1.000
_cell.length_b   1.000
_cell.length_c   1.000
_cell.angle_alpha   90.00
_cell.angle_beta   90.00
_cell.angle_gamma   90.00
#
_symmetry.space_group_name_H-M   'P 1'
#
loop_
_entity.id
_entity.type
_entity.pdbx_description
1 polymer ?
#
loop_
_entity_poly.entity_id
_entity_poly.type
_entity_poly.pdbx_seq_one_letter_code
_entity_poly.pdbx_strand_id
1 'polypeptide(L)'
;MKKSELLKLIESLEDEAEVLDTLKEHEEIKSLAKDFDVNKIALEDFTKLLQENKEIKGYWTSEKDRAVSKGVNTFKENNLQKLIDEAIKAKSNEGKTQEQIALEEIQAKYEAMEKQMKIKELESKYKDTLVEKGLDTRLMKFIIAENEEDITKNIDFFNEIIASNTNLKVNERLNESSFKPKNNKDLNNYKVMTKEELLKKDYKFIQEFANENPDEYKTIMNN
;
A
#
# COMPACT_ATOMS: atom_id res chain seq x y z
N MET A 1 -28.04 -31.48 49.55
CA MET A 1 -28.24 -31.34 51.00
C MET A 1 -28.43 -29.87 51.40
N LYS A 2 -29.51 -29.56 52.13
CA LYS A 2 -29.75 -28.26 52.78
C LYS A 2 -29.06 -28.20 54.15
N LYS A 3 -28.80 -26.99 54.66
CA LYS A 3 -28.22 -26.77 56.01
C LYS A 3 -28.95 -27.56 57.10
N SER A 4 -30.28 -27.60 57.06
CA SER A 4 -31.12 -28.33 58.02
C SER A 4 -30.96 -29.85 57.96
N GLU A 5 -30.63 -30.39 56.79
CA GLU A 5 -30.42 -31.83 56.58
C GLU A 5 -29.01 -32.24 57.05
N LEU A 6 -28.01 -31.40 56.79
CA LEU A 6 -26.64 -31.60 57.30
C LEU A 6 -26.60 -31.60 58.84
N LEU A 7 -27.31 -30.66 59.47
CA LEU A 7 -27.37 -30.57 60.93
C LEU A 7 -27.98 -31.83 61.56
N LYS A 8 -29.09 -32.33 61.00
CA LYS A 8 -29.72 -33.57 61.46
C LYS A 8 -28.81 -34.79 61.31
N LEU A 9 -28.07 -34.85 60.21
CA LEU A 9 -27.11 -35.94 59.98
C LEU A 9 -26.03 -35.92 61.07
N ILE A 10 -25.46 -34.74 61.37
CA ILE A 10 -24.43 -34.58 62.40
C ILE A 10 -24.99 -34.85 63.81
N GLU A 11 -26.19 -34.36 64.13
CA GLU A 11 -26.86 -34.58 65.43
C GLU A 11 -27.20 -36.05 65.68
N SER A 12 -27.33 -36.86 64.63
CA SER A 12 -27.61 -38.30 64.74
C SER A 12 -26.37 -39.17 64.96
N LEU A 13 -25.17 -38.58 64.91
CA LEU A 13 -23.91 -39.28 65.15
C LEU A 13 -23.61 -39.34 66.66
N GLU A 14 -22.99 -40.43 67.09
CA GLU A 14 -22.46 -40.55 68.45
C GLU A 14 -21.32 -39.53 68.66
N ASP A 15 -21.11 -39.07 69.90
CA ASP A 15 -20.12 -38.03 70.24
C ASP A 15 -18.67 -38.40 69.84
N GLU A 16 -18.39 -39.70 69.68
CA GLU A 16 -17.07 -40.26 69.34
C GLU A 16 -16.93 -40.58 67.84
N ALA A 17 -17.97 -40.35 67.03
CA ALA A 17 -17.97 -40.71 65.61
C ALA A 17 -17.05 -39.80 64.76
N GLU A 18 -16.35 -40.40 63.79
CA GLU A 18 -15.56 -39.67 62.80
C GLU A 18 -16.44 -39.00 61.74
N VAL A 19 -16.89 -37.78 62.05
CA VAL A 19 -17.77 -36.97 61.20
C VAL A 19 -17.31 -36.91 59.74
N LEU A 20 -16.01 -36.80 59.49
CA LEU A 20 -15.49 -36.66 58.13
C LEU A 20 -15.68 -37.93 57.29
N ASP A 21 -15.57 -39.11 57.90
CA ASP A 21 -15.71 -40.38 57.20
C ASP A 21 -17.20 -40.70 56.95
N THR A 22 -18.06 -40.42 57.92
CA THR A 22 -19.51 -40.54 57.72
C THR A 22 -20.03 -39.59 56.64
N LEU A 23 -19.51 -38.36 56.57
CA LEU A 23 -19.86 -37.42 55.50
C LEU A 23 -19.34 -37.89 54.13
N LYS A 24 -18.14 -38.47 54.03
CA LYS A 24 -17.62 -39.02 52.77
C LYS A 24 -18.44 -40.20 52.25
N GLU A 25 -19.02 -40.99 53.14
CA GLU A 25 -19.83 -42.16 52.77
C GLU A 25 -21.25 -41.79 52.35
N HIS A 26 -21.74 -40.61 52.75
CA HIS A 26 -23.07 -40.12 52.38
C HIS A 26 -23.19 -39.94 50.86
N GLU A 27 -24.19 -40.57 50.23
CA GLU A 27 -24.34 -40.62 48.77
C GLU A 27 -24.29 -39.25 48.07
N GLU A 28 -24.97 -38.23 48.60
CA GLU A 28 -24.95 -36.87 48.03
C GLU A 28 -23.59 -36.15 48.15
N ILE A 29 -22.77 -36.47 49.16
CA ILE A 29 -21.46 -35.84 49.38
C ILE A 29 -20.40 -36.61 48.59
N LYS A 30 -20.52 -37.93 48.57
CA LYS A 30 -19.74 -38.85 47.75
C LYS A 30 -19.89 -38.54 46.26
N SER A 31 -21.07 -38.12 45.80
CA SER A 31 -21.27 -37.70 44.41
C SER A 31 -20.54 -36.40 44.07
N LEU A 32 -20.45 -35.43 45.00
CA LEU A 32 -19.68 -34.19 44.77
C LEU A 32 -18.18 -34.46 44.58
N ALA A 33 -17.63 -35.49 45.25
CA ALA A 33 -16.25 -35.90 45.05
C ALA A 33 -16.05 -36.70 43.75
N LYS A 34 -17.06 -37.43 43.28
CA LYS A 34 -17.03 -38.16 42.00
C LYS A 34 -17.03 -37.24 40.78
N ASP A 35 -17.57 -36.02 40.90
CA ASP A 35 -17.54 -35.02 39.82
C ASP A 35 -16.11 -34.55 39.50
N PHE A 36 -15.14 -34.80 40.38
CA PHE A 36 -13.71 -34.60 40.13
C PHE A 36 -12.99 -35.94 39.89
N ASP A 37 -13.48 -36.73 38.92
CA ASP A 37 -12.77 -37.92 38.45
C ASP A 37 -11.58 -37.50 37.56
N VAL A 38 -10.37 -37.51 38.12
CA VAL A 38 -9.11 -37.21 37.40
C VAL A 38 -8.91 -38.07 36.15
N ASN A 39 -9.56 -39.24 36.04
CA ASN A 39 -9.48 -40.10 34.86
C ASN A 39 -10.50 -39.73 33.77
N LYS A 40 -11.42 -38.79 34.02
CA LYS A 40 -12.47 -38.35 33.10
C LYS A 40 -12.49 -36.83 32.86
N ILE A 41 -11.46 -36.11 33.29
CA ILE A 41 -11.31 -34.68 32.96
C ILE A 41 -11.37 -34.51 31.45
N ALA A 42 -12.34 -33.72 30.98
CA ALA A 42 -12.43 -33.33 29.59
C ALA A 42 -11.39 -32.23 29.27
N LEU A 43 -11.08 -32.02 27.99
CA LEU A 43 -10.13 -30.99 27.57
C LEU A 43 -10.59 -29.59 27.97
N GLU A 44 -11.91 -29.36 27.97
CA GLU A 44 -12.55 -28.12 28.38
C GLU A 44 -12.29 -27.84 29.87
N ASP A 45 -12.34 -28.86 30.72
CA ASP A 45 -12.11 -28.74 32.15
C ASP A 45 -10.62 -28.49 32.45
N PHE A 46 -9.72 -29.17 31.74
CA PHE A 46 -8.29 -28.88 31.81
C PHE A 46 -7.98 -27.43 31.37
N THR A 47 -8.64 -26.96 30.32
CA THR A 47 -8.49 -25.59 29.83
C THR A 47 -8.98 -24.57 30.86
N LYS A 48 -10.12 -24.82 31.51
CA LYS A 48 -10.61 -23.99 32.63
C LYS A 48 -9.63 -23.98 33.79
N LEU A 49 -9.10 -25.13 34.20
CA LEU A 49 -8.09 -25.22 35.25
C LEU A 49 -6.83 -24.40 34.91
N LEU A 50 -6.39 -24.42 33.65
CA LEU A 50 -5.27 -23.58 33.19
C LEU A 50 -5.59 -22.08 33.18
N GLN A 51 -6.86 -21.69 33.05
CA GLN A 51 -7.26 -20.27 33.05
C GLN A 51 -7.48 -19.72 34.45
N GLU A 52 -8.09 -20.52 35.32
CA GLU A 52 -8.58 -20.09 36.63
C GLU A 52 -7.55 -20.34 37.75
N ASN A 53 -6.71 -21.37 37.64
CA ASN A 53 -5.69 -21.68 38.64
C ASN A 53 -4.30 -21.16 38.21
N LYS A 54 -3.81 -20.15 38.95
CA LYS A 54 -2.51 -19.51 38.68
C LYS A 54 -1.32 -20.45 38.83
N GLU A 55 -1.36 -21.39 39.78
CA GLU A 55 -0.27 -22.33 40.04
C GLU A 55 -0.16 -23.36 38.92
N ILE A 56 -1.31 -23.95 38.53
CA ILE A 56 -1.39 -24.90 37.41
C ILE A 56 -0.92 -24.22 36.11
N LYS A 57 -1.39 -23.00 35.84
CA LYS A 57 -0.96 -22.20 34.69
C LYS A 57 0.53 -21.93 34.69
N GLY A 58 1.09 -21.54 35.85
CA GLY A 58 2.51 -21.23 36.02
C GLY A 58 3.39 -22.45 35.74
N TYR A 59 3.06 -23.59 36.33
CA TYR A 59 3.77 -24.85 36.10
C TYR A 59 3.70 -25.28 34.63
N TRP A 60 2.49 -25.28 34.03
CA TRP A 60 2.30 -25.65 32.64
C TRP A 60 3.10 -24.76 31.68
N THR A 61 3.09 -23.45 31.92
CA THR A 61 3.85 -22.49 31.11
C THR A 61 5.35 -22.74 31.24
N SER A 62 5.85 -22.93 32.46
CA SER A 62 7.27 -23.22 32.70
C SER A 62 7.73 -24.51 32.02
N GLU A 63 6.94 -25.58 32.10
CA GLU A 63 7.32 -26.85 31.48
C GLU A 63 7.27 -26.77 29.95
N LYS A 64 6.27 -26.08 29.39
CA LYS A 64 6.20 -25.81 27.95
C LYS A 64 7.42 -24.99 27.48
N ASP A 65 7.76 -23.93 28.20
CA ASP A 65 8.90 -23.08 27.84
C ASP A 65 10.22 -23.84 27.95
N ARG A 66 10.37 -24.72 28.94
CA ARG A 66 11.52 -25.64 29.07
C ARG A 66 11.60 -26.61 27.90
N ALA A 67 10.48 -27.25 27.53
CA ALA A 67 10.41 -28.20 26.42
C ALA A 67 10.75 -27.53 25.08
N VAL A 68 10.18 -26.35 24.83
CA VAL A 68 10.48 -25.55 23.63
C VAL A 68 11.94 -25.13 23.60
N SER A 69 12.48 -24.62 24.71
CA SER A 69 13.89 -24.20 24.80
C SER A 69 14.83 -25.38 24.55
N LYS A 70 14.53 -26.55 25.13
CA LYS A 70 15.29 -27.77 24.88
C LYS A 70 15.21 -28.20 23.41
N GLY A 71 14.02 -28.18 22.82
CA GLY A 71 13.82 -28.51 21.40
C GLY A 71 14.63 -27.58 20.48
N VAL A 72 14.61 -26.28 20.75
CA VAL A 72 15.39 -25.28 20.00
C VAL A 72 16.89 -25.51 20.16
N ASN A 73 17.37 -25.77 21.38
CA ASN A 73 18.80 -26.00 21.63
C ASN A 73 19.27 -27.30 20.96
N THR A 74 18.52 -28.39 21.09
CA THR A 74 18.80 -29.66 20.40
C THR A 74 18.80 -29.47 18.88
N PHE A 75 17.88 -28.68 18.33
CA PHE A 75 17.87 -28.38 16.91
C PHE A 75 19.13 -27.62 16.50
N LYS A 76 19.50 -26.59 17.26
CA LYS A 76 20.71 -25.79 17.01
C LYS A 76 21.97 -26.66 17.05
N GLU A 77 22.13 -27.48 18.08
CA GLU A 77 23.30 -28.35 18.24
C GLU A 77 23.43 -29.38 17.11
N ASN A 78 22.32 -30.00 16.67
CA ASN A 78 22.38 -31.13 15.73
C ASN A 78 22.21 -30.76 14.26
N ASN A 79 21.53 -29.65 13.96
CA ASN A 79 21.13 -29.29 12.60
C ASN A 79 21.72 -27.97 12.12
N LEU A 80 21.98 -27.00 13.01
CA LEU A 80 22.45 -25.68 12.57
C LEU A 80 23.80 -25.78 11.86
N GLN A 81 24.74 -26.59 12.37
CA GLN A 81 26.03 -26.76 11.72
C GLN A 81 25.88 -27.39 10.33
N LYS A 82 25.01 -28.39 10.17
CA LYS A 82 24.73 -29.00 8.86
C LYS A 82 24.16 -27.99 7.87
N LEU A 83 23.19 -27.18 8.31
CA LEU A 83 22.60 -26.12 7.49
C LEU A 83 23.60 -25.02 7.14
N ILE A 84 24.49 -24.67 8.07
CA ILE A 84 25.58 -23.73 7.82
C ILE A 84 26.55 -24.33 6.79
N ASP A 85 26.95 -25.59 6.95
CA ASP A 85 27.86 -26.27 6.03
C ASP A 85 27.24 -26.44 4.64
N GLU A 86 25.94 -26.75 4.55
CA GLU A 86 25.18 -26.79 3.30
C GLU A 86 25.09 -25.40 2.65
N ALA A 87 24.80 -24.36 3.42
CA ALA A 87 24.74 -22.98 2.91
C ALA A 87 26.12 -22.47 2.48
N ILE A 88 27.18 -22.82 3.21
CA ILE A 88 28.56 -22.52 2.84
C ILE A 88 28.92 -23.28 1.57
N LYS A 89 28.61 -24.57 1.45
CA LYS A 89 28.83 -25.33 0.21
C LYS A 89 28.02 -24.81 -0.97
N ALA A 90 26.80 -24.33 -0.75
CA ALA A 90 25.98 -23.71 -1.81
C ALA A 90 26.54 -22.35 -2.26
N LYS A 91 27.19 -21.61 -1.35
CA LYS A 91 27.82 -20.31 -1.64
C LYS A 91 29.30 -20.41 -2.02
N SER A 92 29.96 -21.51 -1.69
CA SER A 92 31.35 -21.80 -1.99
C SER A 92 31.41 -22.54 -3.32
N ASN A 93 32.46 -22.29 -4.08
CA ASN A 93 32.75 -23.04 -5.30
C ASN A 93 33.30 -24.47 -4.99
N GLU A 94 33.33 -24.89 -3.73
CA GLU A 94 33.76 -26.23 -3.33
C GLU A 94 32.81 -27.31 -3.85
N GLY A 95 33.26 -28.02 -4.88
CA GLY A 95 32.54 -29.11 -5.54
C GLY A 95 32.16 -28.82 -7.00
N LYS A 96 32.34 -27.57 -7.48
CA LYS A 96 32.17 -27.21 -8.89
C LYS A 96 33.50 -27.30 -9.63
N THR A 97 33.51 -27.88 -10.82
CA THR A 97 34.69 -27.85 -11.69
C THR A 97 34.95 -26.41 -12.17
N GLN A 98 36.20 -26.08 -12.51
CA GLN A 98 36.54 -24.74 -13.05
C GLN A 98 35.65 -24.35 -14.25
N GLU A 99 35.24 -25.33 -15.05
CA GLU A 99 34.33 -25.15 -16.17
C GLU A 99 32.91 -24.76 -15.74
N GLN A 100 32.39 -25.31 -14.63
CA GLN A 100 31.06 -24.94 -14.12
C GLN A 100 31.04 -23.54 -13.52
N ILE A 101 32.11 -23.14 -12.83
CA ILE A 101 32.26 -21.77 -12.30
C ILE A 101 32.33 -20.78 -13.46
N ALA A 102 33.15 -21.09 -14.48
CA ALA A 102 33.24 -20.26 -15.68
C ALA A 102 31.89 -20.18 -16.41
N LEU A 103 31.14 -21.29 -16.49
CA LEU A 103 29.82 -21.30 -17.11
C LEU A 103 28.81 -20.45 -16.34
N GLU A 104 28.78 -20.53 -15.01
CA GLU A 104 27.91 -19.68 -14.19
C GLU A 104 28.28 -18.20 -14.30
N GLU A 105 29.57 -17.85 -14.33
CA GLU A 105 30.01 -16.49 -14.56
C GLU A 105 29.63 -15.97 -15.94
N ILE A 106 29.76 -16.82 -16.97
CA ILE A 106 29.34 -16.48 -18.34
C ILE A 106 27.83 -16.30 -18.39
N GLN A 107 27.07 -17.18 -17.76
CA GLN A 107 25.60 -17.11 -17.69
C GLN A 107 25.15 -15.84 -16.97
N ALA A 108 25.75 -15.52 -15.81
CA ALA A 108 25.44 -14.30 -15.07
C ALA A 108 25.80 -13.04 -15.88
N LYS A 109 26.94 -13.03 -16.58
CA LYS A 109 27.31 -11.94 -17.49
C LYS A 109 26.34 -11.81 -18.65
N TYR A 110 25.90 -12.93 -19.21
CA TYR A 110 24.95 -12.97 -20.32
C TYR A 110 23.58 -12.42 -19.89
N GLU A 111 23.04 -12.87 -18.75
CA GLU A 111 21.78 -12.38 -18.19
C GLU A 111 21.84 -10.88 -17.85
N ALA A 112 22.95 -10.42 -17.27
CA ALA A 112 23.18 -9.00 -17.02
C ALA A 112 23.22 -8.19 -18.33
N MET A 113 23.86 -8.73 -19.37
CA MET A 113 23.95 -8.10 -20.68
C MET A 113 22.57 -8.06 -21.37
N GLU A 114 21.80 -9.15 -21.33
CA GLU A 114 20.43 -9.19 -21.84
C GLU A 114 19.54 -8.16 -21.13
N LYS A 115 19.61 -8.06 -19.78
CA LYS A 115 18.84 -7.06 -19.04
C LYS A 115 19.22 -5.64 -19.46
N GLN A 116 20.51 -5.36 -19.63
CA GLN A 116 20.96 -4.05 -20.11
C GLN A 116 20.53 -3.75 -21.54
N MET A 117 20.54 -4.74 -22.44
CA MET A 117 20.06 -4.57 -23.81
C MET A 117 18.57 -4.26 -23.84
N LYS A 118 17.76 -5.03 -23.11
CA LYS A 118 16.31 -4.77 -22.98
C LYS A 118 16.02 -3.36 -22.45
N ILE A 119 16.75 -2.92 -21.42
CA ILE A 119 16.62 -1.55 -20.90
C ILE A 119 16.97 -0.53 -21.98
N LYS A 120 18.08 -0.69 -22.71
CA LYS A 120 18.48 0.23 -23.77
C LYS A 120 17.48 0.28 -24.93
N GLU A 121 16.91 -0.86 -25.31
CA GLU A 121 15.86 -0.94 -26.33
C GLU A 121 14.62 -0.16 -25.90
N LEU A 122 14.16 -0.37 -24.66
CA LEU A 122 13.05 0.38 -24.07
C LEU A 122 13.37 1.88 -24.00
N GLU A 123 14.54 2.26 -23.51
CA GLU A 123 14.98 3.65 -23.48
C GLU A 123 14.97 4.29 -24.87
N SER A 124 15.41 3.58 -25.91
CA SER A 124 15.41 4.10 -27.27
C SER A 124 13.98 4.28 -27.78
N LYS A 125 13.11 3.28 -27.58
CA LYS A 125 11.71 3.30 -28.03
C LYS A 125 10.93 4.47 -27.43
N TYR A 126 11.10 4.70 -26.13
CA TYR A 126 10.32 5.70 -25.40
C TYR A 126 10.92 7.10 -25.40
N LYS A 127 12.17 7.28 -25.85
CA LYS A 127 12.74 8.62 -26.08
C LYS A 127 11.96 9.37 -27.14
N ASP A 128 11.53 8.68 -28.20
CA ASP A 128 10.71 9.27 -29.26
C ASP A 128 9.33 9.67 -28.72
N THR A 129 8.70 8.81 -27.90
CA THR A 129 7.42 9.09 -27.24
C THR A 129 7.48 10.31 -26.30
N LEU A 130 8.60 10.49 -25.58
CA LEU A 130 8.82 11.67 -24.76
C LEU A 130 8.86 12.95 -25.62
N VAL A 131 9.61 12.91 -26.72
CA VAL A 131 9.73 14.05 -27.64
C VAL A 131 8.36 14.40 -28.25
N GLU A 132 7.58 13.40 -28.66
CA GLU A 132 6.22 13.60 -29.19
C GLU A 132 5.29 14.29 -28.19
N LYS A 133 5.43 14.00 -26.89
CA LYS A 133 4.67 14.66 -25.80
C LYS A 133 5.29 15.99 -25.36
N GLY A 134 6.34 16.47 -26.02
CA GLY A 134 7.04 17.71 -25.67
C GLY A 134 7.84 17.61 -24.37
N LEU A 135 8.18 16.40 -23.94
CA LEU A 135 8.93 16.10 -22.73
C LEU A 135 10.42 15.89 -23.05
N ASP A 136 11.27 16.28 -22.10
CA ASP A 136 12.72 16.19 -22.25
C ASP A 136 13.20 14.73 -22.13
N THR A 137 14.04 14.28 -23.07
CA THR A 137 14.60 12.90 -23.08
C THR A 137 15.46 12.58 -21.87
N ARG A 138 15.97 13.60 -21.15
CA ARG A 138 16.68 13.44 -19.86
C ARG A 138 15.77 12.87 -18.77
N LEU A 139 14.45 12.92 -18.93
CA LEU A 139 13.49 12.30 -18.01
C LEU A 139 13.50 10.77 -18.10
N MET A 140 14.02 10.20 -19.19
CA MET A 140 14.09 8.74 -19.38
C MET A 140 14.75 8.02 -18.20
N LYS A 141 15.79 8.63 -17.60
CA LYS A 141 16.52 8.08 -16.44
C LYS A 141 15.66 7.89 -15.18
N PHE A 142 14.49 8.52 -15.12
CA PHE A 142 13.55 8.43 -14.00
C PHE A 142 12.25 7.69 -14.37
N ILE A 143 11.99 7.50 -15.66
CA ILE A 143 10.75 6.93 -16.20
C ILE A 143 10.89 5.43 -16.48
N ILE A 144 12.12 4.97 -16.75
CA ILE A 144 12.42 3.58 -17.12
C ILE A 144 11.95 2.59 -16.05
N ALA A 145 11.21 1.56 -16.47
CA ALA A 145 10.67 0.49 -15.63
C ALA A 145 10.87 -0.88 -16.31
N GLU A 146 10.54 -1.96 -15.61
CA GLU A 146 10.74 -3.32 -16.14
C GLU A 146 9.72 -3.70 -17.23
N ASN A 147 8.59 -3.00 -17.30
CA ASN A 147 7.54 -3.23 -18.29
C ASN A 147 7.20 -1.94 -19.07
N GLU A 148 6.62 -2.13 -20.25
CA GLU A 148 6.22 -1.04 -21.16
C GLU A 148 5.02 -0.22 -20.63
N GLU A 149 4.14 -0.87 -19.87
CA GLU A 149 2.93 -0.24 -19.33
C GLU A 149 3.27 0.81 -18.26
N ASP A 150 4.18 0.50 -17.34
CA ASP A 150 4.59 1.42 -16.28
C ASP A 150 5.42 2.58 -16.85
N ILE A 151 6.23 2.34 -17.88
CA ILE A 151 6.91 3.43 -18.61
C ILE A 151 5.88 4.40 -19.17
N THR A 152 4.83 3.90 -19.82
CA THR A 152 3.79 4.74 -20.42
C THR A 152 3.02 5.52 -19.36
N LYS A 153 2.61 4.87 -18.26
CA LYS A 153 1.96 5.53 -17.11
C LYS A 153 2.84 6.63 -16.50
N ASN A 154 4.13 6.36 -16.34
CA ASN A 154 5.09 7.34 -15.83
C ASN A 154 5.19 8.55 -16.76
N ILE A 155 5.29 8.32 -18.08
CA ILE A 155 5.29 9.39 -19.09
C ILE A 155 4.04 10.26 -18.97
N ASP A 156 2.86 9.64 -18.88
CA ASP A 156 1.60 10.36 -18.77
C ASP A 156 1.49 11.16 -17.47
N PHE A 157 1.94 10.59 -16.35
CA PHE A 157 1.99 11.29 -15.07
C PHE A 157 2.90 12.52 -15.09
N PHE A 158 4.11 12.40 -15.65
CA PHE A 158 5.00 13.56 -15.81
C PHE A 158 4.40 14.61 -16.74
N ASN A 159 3.75 14.18 -17.82
CA ASN A 159 3.06 15.08 -18.74
C ASN A 159 1.94 15.87 -18.02
N GLU A 160 1.13 15.20 -17.21
CA GLU A 160 0.06 15.84 -16.44
C GLU A 160 0.60 16.88 -15.45
N ILE A 161 1.65 16.55 -14.70
CA ILE A 161 2.29 17.47 -13.76
C ILE A 161 2.80 18.72 -14.47
N ILE A 162 3.47 18.55 -15.62
CA ILE A 162 4.05 19.67 -16.37
C ILE A 162 2.93 20.53 -16.99
N ALA A 163 1.90 19.90 -17.56
CA ALA A 163 0.75 20.59 -18.12
C ALA A 163 0.01 21.40 -17.05
N SER A 164 -0.25 20.80 -15.89
CA SER A 164 -0.90 21.47 -14.75
C SER A 164 -0.11 22.69 -14.27
N ASN A 165 1.20 22.53 -14.03
CA ASN A 165 2.06 23.64 -13.61
C ASN A 165 2.17 24.75 -14.65
N THR A 166 2.20 24.40 -15.94
CA THR A 166 2.24 25.38 -17.03
C THR A 166 0.94 26.17 -17.08
N ASN A 167 -0.21 25.50 -16.98
CA ASN A 167 -1.52 26.16 -16.94
C ASN A 167 -1.65 27.10 -15.73
N LEU A 168 -1.19 26.68 -14.55
CA LEU A 168 -1.16 27.53 -13.36
C LEU A 168 -0.35 28.81 -13.62
N LYS A 169 0.89 28.68 -14.12
CA LYS A 169 1.76 29.83 -14.43
C LYS A 169 1.22 30.73 -15.53
N VAL A 170 0.60 30.14 -16.57
CA VAL A 170 -0.05 30.92 -17.62
C VAL A 170 -1.23 31.69 -17.06
N ASN A 171 -2.05 31.06 -16.21
CA ASN A 171 -3.16 31.74 -15.55
C ASN A 171 -2.67 32.85 -14.60
N GLU A 172 -1.61 32.62 -13.83
CA GLU A 172 -0.95 33.65 -13.02
C GLU A 172 -0.53 34.83 -13.89
N ARG A 173 0.20 34.59 -14.99
CA ARG A 173 0.62 35.65 -15.92
C ARG A 173 -0.54 36.38 -16.59
N LEU A 174 -1.58 35.67 -17.01
CA LEU A 174 -2.77 36.28 -17.61
C LEU A 174 -3.51 37.15 -16.59
N ASN A 175 -3.57 36.72 -15.33
CA ASN A 175 -4.18 37.50 -14.24
C ASN A 175 -3.32 38.70 -13.82
N GLU A 176 -1.99 38.59 -13.88
CA GLU A 176 -1.04 39.67 -13.61
C GLU A 176 -0.95 40.69 -14.75
N SER A 177 -1.16 40.26 -16.00
CA SER A 177 -1.13 41.15 -17.16
C SER A 177 -2.32 42.13 -17.09
N SER A 178 -2.02 43.42 -16.89
CA SER A 178 -2.99 44.50 -16.74
C SER A 178 -3.92 44.73 -17.95
N PHE A 179 -3.71 44.01 -19.04
CA PHE A 179 -4.54 44.07 -20.23
C PHE A 179 -5.73 43.12 -20.11
N LYS A 180 -6.85 43.63 -19.59
CA LYS A 180 -8.15 42.99 -19.75
C LYS A 180 -8.73 43.42 -21.10
N PRO A 181 -8.97 42.51 -22.06
CA PRO A 181 -9.76 42.84 -23.25
C PRO A 181 -11.09 43.44 -22.80
N LYS A 182 -11.49 44.58 -23.37
CA LYS A 182 -12.77 45.22 -23.04
C LYS A 182 -13.89 44.21 -23.27
N ASN A 183 -14.74 43.98 -22.27
CA ASN A 183 -15.89 43.09 -22.40
C ASN A 183 -16.83 43.61 -23.51
N ASN A 184 -17.50 42.72 -24.24
CA ASN A 184 -18.49 43.06 -25.29
C ASN A 184 -19.59 44.04 -24.85
N LYS A 185 -19.77 44.28 -23.54
CA LYS A 185 -20.72 45.29 -23.01
C LYS A 185 -20.24 46.73 -23.20
N ASP A 186 -18.96 46.96 -23.45
CA ASP A 186 -18.39 48.29 -23.73
C ASP A 186 -18.31 48.61 -25.24
N LEU A 187 -18.67 47.66 -26.12
CA LEU A 187 -18.73 47.91 -27.57
C LEU A 187 -19.90 48.82 -27.97
N ASN A 188 -20.95 48.92 -27.15
CA ASN A 188 -22.09 49.79 -27.39
C ASN A 188 -21.77 51.29 -27.20
N ASN A 189 -20.54 51.62 -26.78
CA ASN A 189 -20.04 52.99 -26.67
C ASN A 189 -18.89 53.30 -27.65
N TYR A 190 -18.63 52.44 -28.63
CA TYR A 190 -17.79 52.84 -29.75
C TYR A 190 -18.58 53.82 -30.61
N LYS A 191 -18.11 55.07 -30.71
CA LYS A 191 -18.67 56.04 -31.64
C LYS A 191 -18.41 55.54 -33.06
N VAL A 192 -19.38 54.81 -33.62
CA VAL A 192 -19.38 54.46 -35.05
C VAL A 192 -19.35 55.78 -35.83
N MET A 193 -18.42 55.90 -36.77
CA MET A 193 -18.27 57.12 -37.58
C MET A 193 -19.59 57.41 -38.30
N THR A 194 -20.12 58.62 -38.14
CA THR A 194 -21.35 59.00 -38.83
C THR A 194 -21.10 59.21 -40.32
N LYS A 195 -22.15 59.12 -41.14
CA LYS A 195 -22.07 59.40 -42.58
C LYS A 195 -21.44 60.76 -42.88
N GLU A 196 -21.79 61.78 -42.11
CA GLU A 196 -21.22 63.12 -42.24
C GLU A 196 -19.73 63.17 -41.89
N GLU A 197 -19.29 62.41 -40.88
CA GLU A 197 -17.88 62.34 -40.51
C GLU A 197 -17.04 61.58 -41.54
N LEU A 198 -17.61 60.53 -42.15
CA LEU A 198 -16.96 59.77 -43.22
C LEU A 198 -16.81 60.62 -44.49
N LEU A 199 -17.86 61.35 -44.89
CA LEU A 199 -17.83 62.22 -46.08
C LEU A 199 -16.96 63.47 -45.91
N LYS A 200 -16.61 63.84 -44.68
CA LYS A 200 -15.62 64.89 -44.40
C LYS A 200 -14.17 64.41 -44.58
N LYS A 201 -13.94 63.11 -44.74
CA LYS A 201 -12.62 62.55 -45.06
C LYS A 201 -12.34 62.68 -46.56
N ASP A 202 -11.07 62.54 -46.93
CA ASP A 202 -10.67 62.57 -48.32
C ASP A 202 -11.12 61.30 -49.07
N TYR A 203 -11.28 61.43 -50.38
CA TYR A 203 -11.81 60.36 -51.23
C TYR A 203 -10.99 59.06 -51.13
N LYS A 204 -9.67 59.17 -50.97
CA LYS A 204 -8.79 58.01 -50.86
C LYS A 204 -9.07 57.23 -49.57
N PHE A 205 -9.21 57.91 -48.44
CA PHE A 205 -9.58 57.29 -47.18
C PHE A 205 -10.95 56.59 -47.27
N ILE A 206 -11.93 57.19 -47.94
CA ILE A 206 -13.26 56.58 -48.08
C ILE A 206 -13.18 55.28 -48.89
N GLN A 207 -12.38 55.25 -49.96
CA GLN A 207 -12.19 54.05 -50.79
C GLN A 207 -11.45 52.94 -50.03
N GLU A 208 -10.40 53.28 -49.31
CA GLU A 208 -9.66 52.32 -48.48
C GLU A 208 -10.57 51.74 -47.39
N PHE A 209 -11.33 52.60 -46.71
CA PHE A 209 -12.28 52.17 -45.69
C PHE A 209 -13.38 51.26 -46.25
N ALA A 210 -13.92 51.57 -47.43
CA ALA A 210 -14.95 50.73 -48.08
C ALA A 210 -14.42 49.35 -48.49
N ASN A 211 -13.13 49.24 -48.83
CA ASN A 211 -12.49 47.97 -49.20
C ASN A 211 -12.14 47.13 -47.97
N GLU A 212 -11.62 47.76 -46.91
CA GLU A 212 -11.17 47.06 -45.71
C GLU A 212 -12.34 46.70 -44.78
N ASN A 213 -13.40 47.51 -44.74
CA ASN A 213 -14.55 47.36 -43.84
C ASN A 213 -15.89 47.49 -44.61
N PRO A 214 -16.19 46.58 -45.56
CA PRO A 214 -17.30 46.74 -46.50
C PRO A 214 -18.69 46.74 -45.85
N ASP A 215 -18.87 45.99 -44.77
CA ASP A 215 -20.17 45.89 -44.08
C ASP A 215 -20.42 47.12 -43.20
N GLU A 216 -19.39 47.65 -42.55
CA GLU A 216 -19.49 48.88 -41.76
C GLU A 216 -19.73 50.09 -42.66
N TYR A 217 -19.06 50.17 -43.81
CA TYR A 217 -19.29 51.21 -44.83
C TYR A 217 -20.74 51.23 -45.32
N LYS A 218 -21.32 50.06 -45.63
CA LYS A 218 -22.74 49.96 -46.05
C LYS A 218 -23.68 50.43 -44.95
N THR A 219 -23.45 50.03 -43.71
CA THR A 219 -24.27 50.46 -42.57
C THR A 219 -24.20 51.97 -42.35
N ILE A 220 -23.02 52.57 -42.47
CA ILE A 220 -22.84 54.03 -42.33
C ILE A 220 -23.51 54.80 -43.47
N MET A 221 -23.46 54.30 -44.71
CA MET A 221 -24.04 54.99 -45.87
C MET A 221 -25.57 54.87 -45.98
N ASN A 222 -26.16 53.81 -45.39
CA ASN A 222 -27.60 53.53 -45.40
C ASN A 222 -28.36 54.15 -44.22
N ASN A 223 -27.66 54.54 -43.14
CA ASN A 223 -28.19 55.39 -42.06
C ASN A 223 -28.01 56.88 -42.39
#